data_AF-A0A2T3ABE9-F1
#
_entry.id   AF-A0A2T3ABE9-F1
#
_cell.length_a   1.000
_cell.length_b   1.000
_cell.length_c   1.000
_cell.angle_alpha   90.00
_cell.angle_beta   90.00
_cell.angle_gamma   90.00
#
_symmetry.space_group_name_H-M   'P 1'
#
loop_
_entity.id
_entity.type
_entity.pdbx_description
1 polymer ?
#
loop_
_entity_poly.entity_id
_entity_poly.type
_entity_poly.pdbx_seq_one_letter_code
_entity_poly.pdbx_strand_id
1 'polypeptide(L)'
;MPPAESTNGAPMTSTAMAHARVVGVARKPGDTTHFDAQTNNGEANDSPKVQDMALMTHQKAAPSRRKRRKNTAHNLDSRERRASPPPKKRKLAFGADRLRPVDNVKHALLAEYYPSILTLRQYVLHHLPASSRLRRRKIAELVSDEEPHTESDVTSQLCKLLDTTLVGLRTVPPGVAEQQAKCRLRQWIDYSQRDDSHVILKGGNASTFHFQSEIIDFIIWLLFSRGDKLNTRPHHLLCDGFRRDATARRHGIPSAIHGLYSLYFNERVAALKQTPWPQLLQLLGKSGELIMINLLLDCSIFLHVDTGRGNYYQLSGDPIYEAPPLTLQEAVISSAGDADVFERKPMDISFVRSRMLYARAALNARGNVQFGLRHIHVLNRFPLHPKNRPGSVGSRLASNEQSDDSTHHIMMYMFPRQYGLHNAFTSQVDRAKTAQKFQDYTLREDEISSKFAETDLEDEEGQRKPGARVPKRLRGKAEDLVRRLQVRHARCSYVELLEHYCSLQVP
;
A
#
# COMPACT_ATOMS: atom_id res chain seq x y z
N MET A 1 -19.63 75.58 -43.47
CA MET A 1 -19.42 75.70 -42.01
C MET A 1 -18.45 74.59 -41.59
N PRO A 2 -17.42 74.91 -40.80
CA PRO A 2 -16.44 73.94 -40.25
C PRO A 2 -17.02 73.27 -38.98
N PRO A 3 -16.25 72.55 -38.14
CA PRO A 3 -15.10 71.62 -38.34
C PRO A 3 -15.47 70.18 -37.85
N ALA A 4 -14.77 69.11 -38.26
CA ALA A 4 -13.52 68.56 -37.69
C ALA A 4 -13.68 68.06 -36.24
N GLU A 5 -13.46 66.79 -35.92
CA GLU A 5 -12.19 66.15 -35.50
C GLU A 5 -12.62 64.90 -34.69
N SER A 6 -11.87 63.82 -34.46
CA SER A 6 -10.54 63.36 -34.82
C SER A 6 -10.46 61.90 -34.26
N THR A 7 -9.88 60.95 -35.01
CA THR A 7 -8.52 60.37 -34.78
C THR A 7 -8.48 59.34 -33.64
N ASN A 8 -7.63 58.30 -33.61
CA ASN A 8 -6.59 57.82 -34.50
C ASN A 8 -6.44 56.33 -34.20
N GLY A 9 -6.45 55.51 -35.25
CA GLY A 9 -5.71 54.26 -35.26
C GLY A 9 -4.30 54.51 -35.80
N ALA A 10 -3.46 53.49 -35.62
CA ALA A 10 -2.13 53.28 -36.18
C ALA A 10 -0.95 53.61 -35.23
N PRO A 11 0.26 53.13 -35.54
CA PRO A 11 0.94 52.03 -34.85
C PRO A 11 2.33 52.50 -34.38
N MET A 12 3.33 51.62 -34.36
CA MET A 12 4.77 51.87 -34.08
C MET A 12 5.16 51.64 -32.61
N THR A 13 6.32 51.08 -32.24
CA THR A 13 7.53 50.64 -32.95
C THR A 13 8.39 49.85 -31.96
N SER A 14 9.24 48.99 -32.53
CA SER A 14 10.47 48.44 -31.96
C SER A 14 11.24 49.39 -31.03
N THR A 15 11.78 48.88 -29.91
CA THR A 15 13.09 49.27 -29.37
C THR A 15 13.71 48.11 -28.58
N ALA A 16 15.02 48.02 -28.72
CA ALA A 16 15.89 46.90 -28.38
C ALA A 16 16.44 46.90 -26.94
N MET A 17 17.08 45.78 -26.62
CA MET A 17 18.20 45.57 -25.67
C MET A 17 18.05 45.96 -24.20
N ALA A 18 18.17 44.95 -23.33
CA ALA A 18 19.15 45.00 -22.24
C ALA A 18 19.54 43.59 -21.80
N HIS A 19 20.83 43.27 -21.99
CA HIS A 19 21.54 42.19 -21.33
C HIS A 19 21.50 42.37 -19.81
N ALA A 20 21.11 41.33 -19.07
CA ALA A 20 21.48 41.18 -17.66
C ALA A 20 22.09 39.78 -17.47
N ARG A 21 23.43 39.78 -17.56
CA ARG A 21 24.33 38.70 -17.25
C ARG A 21 24.49 38.68 -15.73
N VAL A 22 23.82 37.78 -15.02
CA VAL A 22 24.14 37.51 -13.61
C VAL A 22 24.95 36.21 -13.52
N VAL A 23 26.21 36.43 -13.23
CA VAL A 23 27.23 35.46 -12.85
C VAL A 23 26.84 34.87 -11.50
N GLY A 24 26.71 33.54 -11.43
CA GLY A 24 26.42 32.79 -10.22
C GLY A 24 27.29 31.53 -10.19
N VAL A 25 28.45 31.69 -9.57
CA VAL A 25 29.58 30.78 -9.42
C VAL A 25 29.20 29.34 -9.10
N ALA A 26 29.71 28.41 -9.92
CA ALA A 26 29.83 27.00 -9.61
C ALA A 26 30.94 26.79 -8.55
N ARG A 27 30.63 26.13 -7.44
CA ARG A 27 31.65 25.52 -6.55
C ARG A 27 31.76 24.04 -6.90
N LYS A 28 32.91 23.64 -7.45
CA LYS A 28 33.37 22.25 -7.44
C LYS A 28 34.06 21.94 -6.10
N PRO A 29 33.99 20.68 -5.63
CA PRO A 29 34.80 20.17 -4.52
C PRO A 29 36.11 19.55 -5.03
N GLY A 30 37.12 19.56 -4.16
CA GLY A 30 38.44 18.95 -4.32
C GLY A 30 39.44 19.72 -3.42
N ASP A 31 40.42 19.14 -2.77
CA ASP A 31 40.80 17.74 -2.62
C ASP A 31 41.83 17.66 -1.46
N THR A 32 41.90 16.50 -0.81
CA THR A 32 43.06 15.88 -0.13
C THR A 32 44.06 16.70 0.72
N THR A 33 44.29 16.23 1.95
CA THR A 33 45.65 15.86 2.41
C THR A 33 45.60 14.67 3.39
N HIS A 34 46.30 13.60 3.01
CA HIS A 34 46.83 12.53 3.85
C HIS A 34 47.72 13.08 4.98
N PHE A 35 47.76 12.43 6.15
CA PHE A 35 49.00 12.16 6.89
C PHE A 35 48.81 11.04 7.92
N ASP A 36 49.94 10.42 8.24
CA ASP A 36 50.17 9.03 8.63
C ASP A 36 49.78 8.54 10.04
N ALA A 37 49.83 7.21 10.12
CA ALA A 37 49.79 6.33 11.27
C ALA A 37 50.72 6.71 12.43
N GLN A 38 50.29 6.37 13.65
CA GLN A 38 51.19 5.78 14.65
C GLN A 38 50.43 4.92 15.67
N THR A 39 51.02 3.75 15.87
CA THR A 39 50.81 2.71 16.88
C THR A 39 50.89 3.21 18.32
N ASN A 40 50.10 2.65 19.24
CA ASN A 40 50.70 2.02 20.42
C ASN A 40 49.79 1.04 21.17
N ASN A 41 50.50 0.04 21.70
CA ASN A 41 50.08 -1.18 22.39
C ASN A 41 49.58 -0.99 23.83
N GLY A 42 48.94 -2.07 24.32
CA GLY A 42 49.03 -2.54 25.72
C GLY A 42 47.69 -2.46 26.45
N GLU A 43 47.20 -3.44 27.20
CA GLU A 43 47.62 -4.78 27.64
C GLU A 43 46.35 -5.36 28.33
N ALA A 44 45.85 -6.53 27.96
CA ALA A 44 46.06 -7.82 28.62
C ALA A 44 45.15 -8.11 29.86
N ASN A 45 44.43 -9.23 29.73
CA ASN A 45 44.08 -10.23 30.75
C ASN A 45 43.02 -9.84 31.81
N ASP A 46 42.15 -10.72 32.33
CA ASP A 46 42.00 -12.17 32.20
C ASP A 46 40.56 -12.50 32.68
N SER A 47 39.92 -13.48 32.04
CA SER A 47 38.88 -14.31 32.69
C SER A 47 39.58 -15.57 33.24
N PRO A 48 38.92 -16.59 33.80
CA PRO A 48 37.62 -16.72 34.47
C PRO A 48 37.79 -17.45 35.84
N LYS A 49 36.70 -17.76 36.56
CA LYS A 49 36.42 -19.14 37.02
C LYS A 49 35.09 -19.29 37.75
N VAL A 50 34.43 -20.39 37.38
CA VAL A 50 33.26 -21.04 37.96
C VAL A 50 33.74 -22.06 38.99
N GLN A 51 33.01 -22.21 40.11
CA GLN A 51 32.83 -23.44 40.93
C GLN A 51 31.92 -23.07 42.12
N ASP A 52 30.71 -23.59 42.27
CA ASP A 52 30.24 -24.93 42.68
C ASP A 52 30.04 -25.09 44.19
N MET A 53 29.01 -25.90 44.51
CA MET A 53 28.57 -26.44 45.81
C MET A 53 27.81 -25.51 46.78
N ALA A 54 26.92 -25.99 47.67
CA ALA A 54 26.04 -27.15 47.80
C ALA A 54 25.36 -27.00 49.19
N LEU A 55 24.22 -27.71 49.38
CA LEU A 55 23.68 -28.23 50.65
C LEU A 55 22.80 -27.35 51.57
N MET A 56 21.51 -27.75 51.57
CA MET A 56 20.67 -28.20 52.71
C MET A 56 20.61 -27.34 53.99
N THR A 57 19.39 -26.98 54.39
CA THR A 57 18.70 -27.59 55.57
C THR A 57 17.27 -27.05 55.77
N HIS A 58 16.38 -27.94 56.19
CA HIS A 58 14.99 -27.69 56.61
C HIS A 58 14.91 -27.03 58.00
N GLN A 59 13.92 -26.16 58.24
CA GLN A 59 13.11 -26.24 59.46
C GLN A 59 11.76 -25.49 59.38
N LYS A 60 10.76 -26.12 60.01
CA LYS A 60 9.34 -25.76 60.14
C LYS A 60 9.13 -24.65 61.19
N ALA A 61 8.10 -23.81 61.03
CA ALA A 61 7.37 -23.21 62.16
C ALA A 61 5.91 -22.86 61.77
N ALA A 62 5.04 -22.93 62.77
CA ALA A 62 3.60 -23.13 62.74
C ALA A 62 2.72 -21.87 62.48
N PRO A 63 1.40 -22.03 62.25
CA PRO A 63 0.49 -20.94 61.91
C PRO A 63 -0.26 -20.35 63.12
N SER A 64 -0.57 -19.05 63.06
CA SER A 64 -1.43 -18.34 64.01
C SER A 64 -2.45 -17.50 63.25
N ARG A 65 -3.75 -17.75 63.44
CA ARG A 65 -4.76 -16.71 63.78
C ARG A 65 -6.19 -17.24 63.95
N ARG A 66 -6.61 -17.19 65.22
CA ARG A 66 -7.85 -16.64 65.79
C ARG A 66 -9.24 -17.05 65.24
N LYS A 67 -9.89 -17.85 66.10
CA LYS A 67 -11.33 -18.08 66.35
C LYS A 67 -12.25 -16.85 66.17
N ARG A 68 -13.43 -17.07 65.57
CA ARG A 68 -14.61 -16.20 65.67
C ARG A 68 -15.78 -17.02 66.26
N ARG A 69 -16.43 -16.42 67.27
CA ARG A 69 -17.43 -17.00 68.19
C ARG A 69 -18.76 -17.40 67.52
N LYS A 70 -19.31 -18.53 67.96
CA LYS A 70 -20.73 -18.92 67.88
C LYS A 70 -21.53 -18.17 68.96
N ASN A 71 -22.78 -17.81 68.67
CA ASN A 71 -23.83 -17.65 69.65
C ASN A 71 -25.05 -18.45 69.21
N THR A 72 -25.64 -19.17 70.16
CA THR A 72 -26.83 -20.01 70.05
C THR A 72 -27.73 -19.69 71.23
N ALA A 73 -29.02 -19.51 70.96
CA ALA A 73 -30.15 -19.80 71.84
C ALA A 73 -31.44 -19.53 71.04
N HIS A 74 -32.62 -20.01 71.39
CA HIS A 74 -33.11 -21.34 71.75
C HIS A 74 -34.62 -21.29 71.40
N ASN A 75 -35.27 -22.43 71.41
CA ASN A 75 -36.53 -22.77 70.73
C ASN A 75 -37.81 -22.59 71.61
N LEU A 76 -38.98 -22.81 70.98
CA LEU A 76 -40.36 -23.11 71.48
C LEU A 76 -41.33 -21.91 71.54
N ASP A 77 -42.60 -21.93 71.13
CA ASP A 77 -43.59 -22.91 70.61
C ASP A 77 -44.76 -22.06 70.03
N SER A 78 -45.43 -22.35 68.91
CA SER A 78 -46.83 -22.86 68.88
C SER A 78 -47.38 -22.87 67.44
N ARG A 79 -48.01 -24.00 67.08
CA ARG A 79 -49.08 -24.25 66.07
C ARG A 79 -50.02 -23.06 65.80
N GLU A 80 -50.73 -22.84 64.69
CA GLU A 80 -51.08 -23.59 63.46
C GLU A 80 -52.04 -22.66 62.66
N ARG A 81 -51.87 -22.50 61.34
CA ARG A 81 -52.97 -22.37 60.34
C ARG A 81 -52.43 -22.18 58.92
N ARG A 82 -52.94 -23.03 58.03
CA ARG A 82 -52.56 -23.26 56.64
C ARG A 82 -53.02 -22.12 55.73
N ALA A 83 -52.14 -21.65 54.84
CA ALA A 83 -52.48 -21.08 53.54
C ALA A 83 -51.31 -21.32 52.55
N SER A 84 -51.66 -21.62 51.31
CA SER A 84 -50.89 -22.30 50.25
C SER A 84 -49.64 -21.57 49.72
N PRO A 85 -48.65 -22.30 49.16
CA PRO A 85 -47.35 -21.75 48.76
C PRO A 85 -47.33 -21.07 47.38
N PRO A 86 -46.40 -20.12 47.12
CA PRO A 86 -46.24 -19.45 45.83
C PRO A 86 -45.60 -20.39 44.78
N PRO A 87 -45.86 -20.16 43.47
CA PRO A 87 -45.47 -21.08 42.41
C PRO A 87 -43.94 -21.18 42.24
N LYS A 88 -43.49 -22.42 42.10
CA LYS A 88 -42.11 -22.87 41.97
C LYS A 88 -41.40 -22.23 40.77
N LYS A 89 -40.28 -21.54 41.04
CA LYS A 89 -39.25 -21.20 40.04
C LYS A 89 -38.81 -22.49 39.34
N ARG A 90 -39.08 -22.61 38.03
CA ARG A 90 -38.56 -23.68 37.18
C ARG A 90 -37.04 -23.50 37.05
N LYS A 91 -36.31 -24.33 37.78
CA LYS A 91 -34.87 -24.53 37.67
C LYS A 91 -34.63 -25.29 36.36
N LEU A 92 -34.44 -24.56 35.25
CA LEU A 92 -33.95 -25.15 34.01
C LEU A 92 -32.44 -25.32 34.15
N ALA A 93 -32.02 -26.58 34.11
CA ALA A 93 -30.64 -27.00 34.19
C ALA A 93 -29.81 -26.35 33.08
N PHE A 94 -28.69 -25.77 33.48
CA PHE A 94 -27.63 -25.29 32.59
C PHE A 94 -26.89 -26.53 32.06
N GLY A 95 -27.43 -27.12 30.99
CA GLY A 95 -26.74 -28.11 30.16
C GLY A 95 -26.07 -27.38 29.00
N ALA A 96 -24.79 -27.67 28.79
CA ALA A 96 -24.03 -27.20 27.65
C ALA A 96 -24.68 -27.60 26.31
N ASP A 97 -24.36 -26.81 25.29
CA ASP A 97 -24.39 -27.18 23.87
C ASP A 97 -25.69 -26.91 23.08
N ARG A 98 -25.73 -25.73 22.45
CA ARG A 98 -25.95 -25.51 21.00
C ARG A 98 -26.15 -24.02 20.77
N LEU A 99 -25.05 -23.32 20.46
CA LEU A 99 -25.13 -22.06 19.72
C LEU A 99 -25.95 -22.35 18.46
N ARG A 100 -27.08 -21.66 18.28
CA ARG A 100 -27.81 -21.70 17.01
C ARG A 100 -26.83 -21.37 15.88
N PRO A 101 -26.87 -22.07 14.73
CA PRO A 101 -26.08 -21.68 13.57
C PRO A 101 -26.31 -20.20 13.29
N VAL A 102 -25.22 -19.44 13.10
CA VAL A 102 -25.34 -18.02 12.80
C VAL A 102 -25.94 -17.93 11.40
N ASP A 103 -27.21 -17.52 11.31
CA ASP A 103 -27.85 -17.27 10.04
C ASP A 103 -27.18 -16.04 9.40
N ASN A 104 -26.31 -16.28 8.42
CA ASN A 104 -25.70 -15.24 7.61
C ASN A 104 -26.81 -14.46 6.89
N VAL A 105 -26.70 -13.13 6.90
CA VAL A 105 -27.62 -12.28 6.15
C VAL A 105 -27.37 -12.48 4.66
N LYS A 106 -28.41 -12.84 3.91
CA LYS A 106 -28.32 -13.02 2.45
C LYS A 106 -28.51 -11.67 1.77
N HIS A 107 -27.44 -11.12 1.22
CA HIS A 107 -27.48 -9.94 0.36
C HIS A 107 -26.78 -10.25 -0.95
N ALA A 108 -27.51 -10.18 -2.08
CA ALA A 108 -27.05 -10.69 -3.38
C ALA A 108 -25.68 -10.12 -3.78
N LEU A 109 -25.53 -8.79 -3.75
CA LEU A 109 -24.26 -8.13 -4.10
C LEU A 109 -23.15 -8.43 -3.08
N LEU A 110 -23.37 -8.13 -1.80
CA LEU A 110 -22.33 -8.28 -0.77
C LEU A 110 -21.80 -9.72 -0.65
N ALA A 111 -22.63 -10.73 -0.94
CA ALA A 111 -22.22 -12.13 -0.92
C ALA A 111 -21.14 -12.46 -1.98
N GLU A 112 -21.02 -11.65 -3.03
CA GLU A 112 -19.96 -11.77 -4.04
C GLU A 112 -18.62 -11.20 -3.56
N TYR A 113 -18.61 -10.38 -2.50
CA TYR A 113 -17.41 -9.68 -2.01
C TYR A 113 -16.96 -10.13 -0.61
N TYR A 114 -17.87 -10.66 0.21
CA TYR A 114 -17.60 -11.06 1.59
C TYR A 114 -18.06 -12.50 1.83
N PRO A 115 -17.19 -13.39 2.35
CA PRO A 115 -17.55 -14.78 2.64
C PRO A 115 -18.68 -14.93 3.68
N SER A 116 -18.80 -13.97 4.60
CA SER A 116 -19.86 -13.94 5.61
C SER A 116 -20.30 -12.50 5.85
N ILE A 117 -21.61 -12.34 5.98
CA ILE A 117 -22.27 -11.07 6.27
C ILE A 117 -23.12 -11.27 7.51
N LEU A 118 -22.86 -10.46 8.52
CA LEU A 118 -23.57 -10.48 9.80
C LEU A 118 -24.25 -9.15 10.05
N THR A 119 -25.31 -9.12 10.86
CA THR A 119 -25.74 -7.86 11.46
C THR A 119 -24.72 -7.40 12.51
N LEU A 120 -24.68 -6.10 12.79
CA LEU A 120 -23.79 -5.56 13.82
C LEU A 120 -24.08 -6.19 15.19
N ARG A 121 -25.35 -6.49 15.51
CA ARG A 121 -25.74 -7.24 16.72
C ARG A 121 -25.09 -8.63 16.76
N GLN A 122 -25.19 -9.40 15.67
CA GLN A 122 -24.60 -10.73 15.57
C GLN A 122 -23.07 -10.67 15.73
N TYR A 123 -22.41 -9.74 15.03
CA TYR A 123 -20.97 -9.54 15.12
C TYR A 123 -20.53 -9.25 16.56
N VAL A 124 -21.14 -8.25 17.20
CA VAL A 124 -20.83 -7.87 18.58
C VAL A 124 -21.02 -9.03 19.55
N LEU A 125 -22.13 -9.76 19.44
CA LEU A 125 -22.37 -10.92 20.30
C LEU A 125 -21.33 -12.02 20.06
N HIS A 126 -20.88 -12.24 18.83
CA HIS A 126 -19.84 -13.23 18.55
C HIS A 126 -18.50 -12.87 19.20
N HIS A 127 -18.10 -11.59 19.16
CA HIS A 127 -16.80 -11.13 19.63
C HIS A 127 -16.74 -10.75 21.13
N LEU A 128 -17.87 -10.75 21.84
CA LEU A 128 -17.88 -10.52 23.29
C LEU A 128 -17.30 -11.72 24.06
N PRO A 129 -16.43 -11.50 25.07
CA PRO A 129 -15.90 -12.58 25.90
C PRO A 129 -17.01 -13.38 26.58
N ALA A 130 -16.80 -14.69 26.74
CA ALA A 130 -17.74 -15.59 27.41
C ALA A 130 -18.07 -15.17 28.86
N SER A 131 -17.16 -14.41 29.50
CA SER A 131 -17.33 -13.84 30.84
C SER A 131 -18.37 -12.70 30.89
N SER A 132 -18.69 -12.05 29.78
CA SER A 132 -19.59 -10.88 29.72
C SER A 132 -21.08 -11.26 29.59
N ARG A 133 -21.56 -12.19 30.42
CA ARG A 133 -22.93 -12.75 30.33
C ARG A 133 -24.05 -11.71 30.44
N LEU A 134 -23.95 -10.78 31.39
CA LEU A 134 -24.96 -9.74 31.59
C LEU A 134 -25.04 -8.78 30.40
N ARG A 135 -23.90 -8.39 29.82
CA ARG A 135 -23.87 -7.51 28.63
C ARG A 135 -24.39 -8.21 27.40
N ARG A 136 -23.99 -9.46 27.19
CA ARG A 136 -24.53 -10.31 26.12
C ARG A 136 -26.05 -10.39 26.19
N ARG A 137 -26.60 -10.58 27.39
CA ARG A 137 -28.04 -10.56 27.62
C ARG A 137 -28.65 -9.18 27.32
N LYS A 138 -28.05 -8.10 27.84
CA LYS A 138 -28.51 -6.73 27.57
C LYS A 138 -28.55 -6.40 26.07
N ILE A 139 -27.50 -6.77 25.32
CA ILE A 139 -27.41 -6.56 23.87
C ILE A 139 -28.36 -7.49 23.12
N ALA A 140 -28.62 -8.71 23.60
CA ALA A 140 -29.57 -9.61 22.94
C ALA A 140 -31.04 -9.18 23.17
N GLU A 141 -31.36 -8.70 24.37
CA GLU A 141 -32.71 -8.29 24.79
C GLU A 141 -33.00 -6.79 24.57
N LEU A 142 -32.09 -6.06 23.92
CA LEU A 142 -32.28 -4.65 23.56
C LEU A 142 -33.36 -4.58 22.47
N VAL A 143 -34.58 -4.21 22.87
CA VAL A 143 -35.76 -4.03 22.02
C VAL A 143 -36.07 -2.53 21.96
N SER A 144 -36.51 -2.03 20.81
CA SER A 144 -37.02 -0.66 20.70
C SER A 144 -38.41 -0.63 21.35
N ASP A 145 -38.62 0.22 22.35
CA ASP A 145 -39.98 0.47 22.87
C ASP A 145 -40.82 1.10 21.73
N GLU A 146 -42.03 0.58 21.50
CA GLU A 146 -42.90 0.95 20.37
C GLU A 146 -43.66 2.28 20.57
N GLU A 147 -43.42 3.01 21.65
CA GLU A 147 -44.04 4.32 21.89
C GLU A 147 -43.06 5.45 21.50
N PRO A 148 -43.21 6.07 20.31
CA PRO A 148 -42.32 7.13 19.84
C PRO A 148 -42.65 8.44 20.56
N HIS A 149 -42.28 8.53 21.82
CA HIS A 149 -42.16 9.82 22.48
C HIS A 149 -40.74 10.33 22.21
N THR A 150 -40.58 10.98 21.04
CA THR A 150 -39.39 11.69 20.53
C THR A 150 -38.38 10.82 19.75
N GLU A 151 -38.02 11.22 18.52
CA GLU A 151 -36.91 10.69 17.67
C GLU A 151 -35.51 10.75 18.35
N SER A 152 -35.45 11.31 19.56
CA SER A 152 -34.25 11.52 20.37
C SER A 152 -33.90 10.35 21.29
N ASP A 153 -34.67 9.25 21.31
CA ASP A 153 -34.29 8.12 22.15
C ASP A 153 -33.07 7.39 21.58
N VAL A 154 -31.94 7.64 22.23
CA VAL A 154 -30.64 7.03 21.97
C VAL A 154 -30.72 5.50 21.95
N THR A 155 -31.64 4.90 22.74
CA THR A 155 -31.77 3.45 22.77
C THR A 155 -32.42 2.91 21.49
N SER A 156 -33.44 3.59 20.96
CA SER A 156 -34.03 3.26 19.65
C SER A 156 -33.04 3.41 18.50
N GLN A 157 -32.24 4.48 18.49
CA GLN A 157 -31.17 4.68 17.49
C GLN A 157 -30.13 3.55 17.56
N LEU A 158 -29.79 3.10 18.76
CA LEU A 158 -28.85 2.00 18.97
C LEU A 158 -29.43 0.65 18.54
N CYS A 159 -30.72 0.38 18.80
CA CYS A 159 -31.43 -0.81 18.30
C CYS A 159 -31.43 -0.82 16.76
N LYS A 160 -31.80 0.30 16.14
CA LYS A 160 -31.77 0.45 14.67
C LYS A 160 -30.37 0.20 14.13
N LEU A 161 -29.33 0.79 14.75
CA LEU A 161 -27.93 0.55 14.36
C LEU A 161 -27.57 -0.94 14.44
N LEU A 162 -27.88 -1.60 15.55
CA LEU A 162 -27.51 -3.00 15.79
C LEU A 162 -28.15 -3.98 14.80
N ASP A 163 -29.42 -3.76 14.45
CA ASP A 163 -30.20 -4.71 13.64
C ASP A 163 -30.15 -4.43 12.14
N THR A 164 -30.02 -3.16 11.73
CA THR A 164 -30.05 -2.79 10.30
C THR A 164 -28.67 -2.69 9.67
N THR A 165 -27.61 -2.52 10.47
CA THR A 165 -26.23 -2.42 9.96
C THR A 165 -25.71 -3.80 9.60
N LEU A 166 -25.19 -3.93 8.37
CA LEU A 166 -24.50 -5.13 7.91
C LEU A 166 -22.98 -4.98 8.03
N VAL A 167 -22.33 -6.06 8.41
CA VAL A 167 -20.88 -6.16 8.59
C VAL A 167 -20.39 -7.27 7.66
N GLY A 168 -19.62 -6.89 6.64
CA GLY A 168 -18.93 -7.80 5.74
C GLY A 168 -17.62 -8.26 6.38
N LEU A 169 -17.48 -9.55 6.63
CA LEU A 169 -16.30 -10.17 7.22
C LEU A 169 -15.31 -10.59 6.14
N ARG A 170 -14.01 -10.40 6.41
CA ARG A 170 -12.94 -11.00 5.62
C ARG A 170 -12.49 -12.30 6.27
N THR A 171 -12.18 -13.30 5.46
CA THR A 171 -11.63 -14.57 5.93
C THR A 171 -10.19 -14.36 6.41
N VAL A 172 -10.01 -14.35 7.73
CA VAL A 172 -8.69 -14.38 8.37
C VAL A 172 -8.56 -15.70 9.12
N PRO A 173 -7.46 -16.46 8.94
CA PRO A 173 -7.24 -17.67 9.72
C PRO A 173 -7.23 -17.37 11.22
N PRO A 174 -7.88 -18.21 12.06
CA PRO A 174 -8.11 -17.90 13.47
C PRO A 174 -6.82 -17.68 14.28
N GLY A 175 -5.75 -18.44 13.98
CA GLY A 175 -4.44 -18.26 14.64
C GLY A 175 -3.76 -16.92 14.31
N VAL A 176 -3.95 -16.41 13.09
CA VAL A 176 -3.43 -15.11 12.67
C VAL A 176 -4.27 -13.98 13.28
N ALA A 177 -5.60 -14.16 13.33
CA ALA A 177 -6.52 -13.18 13.91
C ALA A 177 -6.22 -12.90 15.39
N GLU A 178 -5.94 -13.93 16.19
CA GLU A 178 -5.62 -13.75 17.61
C GLU A 178 -4.31 -12.98 17.81
N GLN A 179 -3.27 -13.34 17.04
CA GLN A 179 -1.98 -12.65 17.13
C GLN A 179 -2.09 -11.20 16.68
N GLN A 180 -2.82 -10.93 15.60
CA GLN A 180 -3.09 -9.56 15.16
C GLN A 180 -3.87 -8.75 16.19
N ALA A 181 -4.86 -9.34 16.85
CA ALA A 181 -5.61 -8.67 17.91
C ALA A 181 -4.71 -8.28 19.09
N LYS A 182 -3.79 -9.15 19.51
CA LYS A 182 -2.79 -8.85 20.55
C LYS A 182 -1.84 -7.72 20.13
N CYS A 183 -1.32 -7.77 18.89
CA CYS A 183 -0.46 -6.71 18.37
C CYS A 183 -1.18 -5.35 18.32
N ARG A 184 -2.43 -5.31 17.84
CA ARG A 184 -3.24 -4.09 17.77
C ARG A 184 -3.55 -3.52 19.15
N LEU A 185 -3.85 -4.38 20.12
CA LEU A 185 -4.07 -3.95 21.50
C LEU A 185 -2.83 -3.29 22.08
N ARG A 186 -1.64 -3.86 21.85
CA ARG A 186 -0.38 -3.25 22.29
C ARG A 186 -0.15 -1.89 21.63
N GLN A 187 -0.33 -1.80 20.32
CA GLN A 187 -0.19 -0.53 19.58
C GLN A 187 -1.19 0.53 20.04
N TRP A 188 -2.41 0.12 20.41
CA TRP A 188 -3.42 1.01 20.97
C TRP A 188 -3.01 1.56 22.34
N ILE A 189 -2.48 0.70 23.21
CA ILE A 189 -1.96 1.12 24.53
C ILE A 189 -0.82 2.12 24.34
N ASP A 190 0.14 1.81 23.46
CA ASP A 190 1.27 2.69 23.15
C ASP A 190 0.80 4.05 22.57
N TYR A 191 -0.21 4.04 21.70
CA TYR A 191 -0.76 5.26 21.08
C TYR A 191 -1.52 6.14 22.06
N SER A 192 -2.36 5.54 22.91
CA SER A 192 -3.20 6.28 23.87
C SER A 192 -2.43 6.83 25.09
N GLN A 193 -1.13 6.48 25.22
CA GLN A 193 -0.24 6.91 26.32
C GLN A 193 -0.83 6.65 27.71
N ARG A 194 -1.63 5.57 27.86
CA ARG A 194 -2.30 5.24 29.12
C ARG A 194 -1.45 4.35 30.00
N ASP A 195 -1.33 4.74 31.26
CA ASP A 195 -0.98 3.84 32.34
C ASP A 195 -2.10 2.79 32.51
N ASP A 196 -1.78 1.54 32.85
CA ASP A 196 -2.69 0.36 32.89
C ASP A 196 -3.88 0.49 33.89
N SER A 197 -4.14 1.68 34.41
CA SER A 197 -5.29 2.03 35.23
C SER A 197 -6.58 2.16 34.39
N HIS A 198 -7.16 1.01 34.06
CA HIS A 198 -8.39 0.81 33.29
C HIS A 198 -9.67 1.48 33.88
N VAL A 199 -9.80 2.79 33.78
CA VAL A 199 -11.01 3.55 34.17
C VAL A 199 -11.72 4.13 32.95
N ILE A 200 -12.04 3.30 31.95
CA ILE A 200 -12.71 3.74 30.70
C ILE A 200 -14.22 4.01 30.88
N LEU A 201 -14.84 3.62 32.01
CA LEU A 201 -16.32 3.63 32.13
C LEU A 201 -16.84 4.21 33.45
N LYS A 202 -16.09 5.10 34.10
CA LYS A 202 -16.63 5.93 35.21
C LYS A 202 -16.83 7.39 34.83
N GLY A 203 -16.25 7.84 33.71
CA GLY A 203 -16.59 9.13 33.11
C GLY A 203 -17.93 9.03 32.39
N GLY A 204 -18.76 10.07 32.50
CA GLY A 204 -20.08 10.10 31.85
C GLY A 204 -20.00 10.14 30.31
N ASN A 205 -21.09 10.55 29.67
CA ASN A 205 -21.22 10.51 28.21
C ASN A 205 -20.04 11.18 27.48
N ALA A 206 -19.56 12.33 27.97
CA ALA A 206 -18.44 13.07 27.36
C ALA A 206 -17.14 12.26 27.23
N SER A 207 -16.80 11.39 28.19
CA SER A 207 -15.60 10.57 28.07
C SER A 207 -15.75 9.51 26.98
N THR A 208 -16.97 9.01 26.78
CA THR A 208 -17.25 8.01 25.75
C THR A 208 -17.08 8.58 24.34
N PHE A 209 -17.52 9.82 24.09
CA PHE A 209 -17.27 10.51 22.82
C PHE A 209 -15.78 10.71 22.55
N HIS A 210 -15.02 11.09 23.59
CA HIS A 210 -13.56 11.23 23.47
C HIS A 210 -12.90 9.89 23.12
N PHE A 211 -13.23 8.81 23.85
CA PHE A 211 -12.66 7.49 23.59
C PHE A 211 -13.00 6.98 22.19
N GLN A 212 -14.25 7.14 21.74
CA GLN A 212 -14.63 6.79 20.38
C GLN A 212 -13.80 7.58 19.38
N SER A 213 -13.66 8.90 19.56
CA SER A 213 -12.88 9.75 18.66
C SER A 213 -11.40 9.34 18.59
N GLU A 214 -10.79 9.03 19.73
CA GLU A 214 -9.41 8.59 19.84
C GLU A 214 -9.18 7.22 19.19
N ILE A 215 -10.13 6.28 19.30
CA ILE A 215 -10.09 4.99 18.60
C ILE A 215 -10.09 5.22 17.08
N ILE A 216 -10.97 6.08 16.57
CA ILE A 216 -11.02 6.39 15.13
C ILE A 216 -9.70 7.01 14.65
N ASP A 217 -9.15 7.94 15.43
CA ASP A 217 -7.88 8.60 15.12
C ASP A 217 -6.71 7.62 15.11
N PHE A 218 -6.67 6.69 16.07
CA PHE A 218 -5.71 5.59 16.10
C PHE A 218 -5.83 4.66 14.88
N ILE A 219 -7.05 4.29 14.47
CA ILE A 219 -7.26 3.42 13.31
C ILE A 219 -6.70 4.07 12.05
N ILE A 220 -7.01 5.35 11.83
CA ILE A 220 -6.50 6.10 10.67
C ILE A 220 -4.97 6.18 10.74
N TRP A 221 -4.40 6.54 11.89
CA TRP A 221 -2.96 6.54 12.09
C TRP A 221 -2.32 5.18 11.77
N LEU A 222 -2.91 4.09 12.24
CA LEU A 222 -2.41 2.73 12.05
C LEU A 222 -2.45 2.33 10.58
N LEU A 223 -3.52 2.66 9.86
CA LEU A 223 -3.65 2.41 8.42
C LEU A 223 -2.54 3.14 7.62
N PHE A 224 -2.25 4.39 7.96
CA PHE A 224 -1.15 5.15 7.35
C PHE A 224 0.25 4.68 7.76
N SER A 225 0.37 4.09 8.95
CA SER A 225 1.64 3.55 9.45
C SER A 225 2.01 2.22 8.80
N ARG A 226 1.02 1.44 8.34
CA ARG A 226 1.22 0.17 7.61
C ARG A 226 1.56 0.34 6.13
N GLY A 227 1.38 1.55 5.56
CA GLY A 227 1.69 1.79 4.15
C GLY A 227 3.19 1.92 3.89
N ASP A 228 3.77 0.99 3.14
CA ASP A 228 5.22 0.94 2.85
C ASP A 228 5.75 2.11 2.00
N LYS A 229 4.89 2.91 1.36
CA LYS A 229 5.32 4.01 0.48
C LYS A 229 4.87 5.35 1.03
N LEU A 230 5.83 6.24 1.22
CA LEU A 230 5.66 7.62 1.73
C LEU A 230 4.58 8.45 1.03
N ASN A 231 4.12 8.04 -0.16
CA ASN A 231 3.15 8.76 -0.99
C ASN A 231 1.91 7.95 -1.40
N THR A 232 1.74 6.69 -0.98
CA THR A 232 0.50 5.95 -1.28
C THR A 232 -0.45 6.00 -0.10
N ARG A 233 -1.66 6.50 -0.37
CA ARG A 233 -2.77 6.49 0.59
C ARG A 233 -3.24 5.05 0.84
N PRO A 234 -3.55 4.67 2.09
CA PRO A 234 -4.20 3.40 2.36
C PRO A 234 -5.53 3.28 1.60
N HIS A 235 -5.83 2.09 1.06
CA HIS A 235 -7.09 1.77 0.39
C HIS A 235 -8.21 1.52 1.40
N HIS A 236 -8.62 2.55 2.14
CA HIS A 236 -9.64 2.45 3.17
C HIS A 236 -10.47 3.73 3.26
N LEU A 237 -11.80 3.61 3.37
CA LEU A 237 -12.74 4.75 3.35
C LEU A 237 -12.51 5.78 4.48
N LEU A 238 -11.96 5.35 5.62
CA LEU A 238 -11.63 6.25 6.72
C LEU A 238 -10.37 7.10 6.46
N CYS A 239 -9.54 6.70 5.49
CA CYS A 239 -8.35 7.45 5.10
C CYS A 239 -8.67 8.52 4.04
N ASP A 240 -9.90 8.57 3.55
CA ASP A 240 -10.40 9.60 2.64
C ASP A 240 -10.22 10.99 3.24
N GLY A 241 -9.66 11.91 2.46
CA GLY A 241 -9.36 13.28 2.92
C GLY A 241 -8.02 13.45 3.66
N PHE A 242 -7.32 12.38 4.07
CA PHE A 242 -6.06 12.48 4.82
C PHE A 242 -4.81 12.26 3.95
N ARG A 243 -3.69 12.92 4.30
CA ARG A 243 -2.37 12.78 3.65
C ARG A 243 -1.21 12.89 4.65
N ARG A 244 -0.08 12.23 4.33
CA ARG A 244 1.18 12.24 5.10
C ARG A 244 2.28 13.16 4.51
N ASP A 245 2.07 13.72 3.32
CA ASP A 245 3.12 14.41 2.54
C ASP A 245 3.43 15.85 3.01
N ALA A 246 4.66 16.31 2.80
CA ALA A 246 5.11 17.68 3.00
C ALA A 246 4.39 18.70 2.10
N THR A 247 3.89 18.29 0.93
CA THR A 247 3.04 19.15 0.08
C THR A 247 1.68 19.42 0.72
N ALA A 248 1.15 18.50 1.52
CA ALA A 248 -0.08 18.68 2.27
C ALA A 248 0.05 19.77 3.35
N ARG A 249 1.28 20.13 3.77
CA ARG A 249 1.51 21.30 4.65
C ARG A 249 1.12 22.63 3.99
N ARG A 250 1.08 22.70 2.67
CA ARG A 250 0.78 23.96 1.94
C ARG A 250 -0.72 24.19 1.74
N HIS A 251 -1.54 23.13 1.78
CA HIS A 251 -2.97 23.20 1.44
C HIS A 251 -3.90 22.49 2.43
N GLY A 252 -3.38 21.68 3.35
CA GLY A 252 -4.16 20.91 4.32
C GLY A 252 -4.13 21.50 5.73
N ILE A 253 -5.21 21.27 6.46
CA ILE A 253 -5.33 21.64 7.87
C ILE A 253 -4.64 20.55 8.71
N PRO A 254 -3.82 20.90 9.72
CA PRO A 254 -3.31 19.93 10.67
C PRO A 254 -4.46 19.12 11.27
N SER A 255 -4.42 17.80 11.14
CA SER A 255 -5.43 16.94 11.76
C SER A 255 -5.09 16.69 13.23
N ALA A 256 -6.06 16.19 14.01
CA ALA A 256 -5.81 15.72 15.37
C ALA A 256 -4.86 14.50 15.43
N ILE A 257 -4.59 13.89 14.27
CA ILE A 257 -3.78 12.69 14.14
C ILE A 257 -2.33 13.07 13.84
N HIS A 258 -1.40 12.55 14.65
CA HIS A 258 0.01 12.90 14.53
C HIS A 258 0.58 12.55 13.15
N GLY A 259 1.20 13.53 12.49
CA GLY A 259 1.84 13.36 11.20
C GLY A 259 0.89 13.30 10.00
N LEU A 260 -0.42 13.55 10.18
CA LEU A 260 -1.41 13.58 9.10
C LEU A 260 -2.06 14.96 8.97
N TYR A 261 -2.35 15.33 7.72
CA TYR A 261 -3.08 16.54 7.34
C TYR A 261 -4.43 16.17 6.75
N SER A 262 -5.46 16.93 7.11
CA SER A 262 -6.79 16.85 6.52
C SER A 262 -6.89 17.83 5.35
N LEU A 263 -7.02 17.31 4.13
CA LEU A 263 -7.28 18.10 2.93
C LEU A 263 -8.77 18.35 2.73
N TYR A 264 -9.61 17.37 3.08
CA TYR A 264 -11.05 17.40 2.89
C TYR A 264 -11.77 16.80 4.10
N PHE A 265 -12.99 17.27 4.35
CA PHE A 265 -13.84 16.70 5.38
C PHE A 265 -14.23 15.26 5.04
N ASN A 266 -14.04 14.35 5.99
CA ASN A 266 -14.47 12.97 5.85
C ASN A 266 -15.77 12.73 6.64
N GLU A 267 -16.88 12.67 5.92
CA GLU A 267 -18.21 12.42 6.49
C GLU A 267 -18.31 11.08 7.22
N ARG A 268 -17.58 10.05 6.76
CA ARG A 268 -17.59 8.72 7.36
C ARG A 268 -16.93 8.73 8.74
N VAL A 269 -15.80 9.42 8.84
CA VAL A 269 -15.09 9.63 10.11
C VAL A 269 -15.95 10.46 11.07
N ALA A 270 -16.60 11.52 10.57
CA ALA A 270 -17.51 12.32 11.38
C ALA A 270 -18.68 11.48 11.91
N ALA A 271 -19.32 10.66 11.06
CA ALA A 271 -20.42 9.79 11.46
C ALA A 271 -20.02 8.79 12.56
N LEU A 272 -18.83 8.19 12.48
CA LEU A 272 -18.31 7.26 13.49
C LEU A 272 -17.98 7.89 14.85
N LYS A 273 -17.76 9.22 14.88
CA LYS A 273 -17.52 9.98 16.12
C LYS A 273 -18.82 10.47 16.78
N GLN A 274 -19.94 10.40 16.07
CA GLN A 274 -21.26 10.85 16.54
C GLN A 274 -22.16 9.69 16.99
N THR A 275 -23.27 10.03 17.65
CA THR A 275 -24.32 9.07 18.03
C THR A 275 -24.78 8.23 16.84
N PRO A 276 -25.02 6.92 16.98
CA PRO A 276 -25.01 6.14 18.23
C PRO A 276 -23.72 5.35 18.51
N TRP A 277 -22.61 5.63 17.79
CA TRP A 277 -21.37 4.84 17.88
C TRP A 277 -20.66 4.93 19.25
N PRO A 278 -20.50 6.10 19.88
CA PRO A 278 -20.00 6.18 21.25
C PRO A 278 -20.87 5.36 22.22
N GLN A 279 -22.19 5.39 22.08
CA GLN A 279 -23.09 4.65 22.97
C GLN A 279 -22.98 3.14 22.77
N LEU A 280 -22.72 2.69 21.54
CA LEU A 280 -22.33 1.31 21.28
C LEU A 280 -21.05 0.95 22.03
N LEU A 281 -20.00 1.77 21.95
CA LEU A 281 -18.74 1.55 22.68
C LEU A 281 -18.97 1.44 24.19
N GLN A 282 -19.80 2.33 24.75
CA GLN A 282 -20.19 2.30 26.17
C GLN A 282 -20.91 0.99 26.54
N LEU A 283 -21.79 0.50 25.67
CA LEU A 283 -22.53 -0.75 25.88
C LEU A 283 -21.62 -1.99 25.87
N LEU A 284 -20.60 -2.00 25.02
CA LEU A 284 -19.61 -3.08 24.92
C LEU A 284 -18.73 -3.18 26.18
N GLY A 285 -18.49 -2.04 26.84
CA GLY A 285 -17.74 -1.96 28.08
C GLY A 285 -16.25 -2.27 27.89
N LYS A 286 -15.64 -3.01 28.82
CA LYS A 286 -14.17 -3.21 28.88
C LYS A 286 -13.55 -3.82 27.61
N SER A 287 -14.31 -4.63 26.88
CA SER A 287 -13.84 -5.24 25.63
C SER A 287 -14.22 -4.43 24.40
N GLY A 288 -14.89 -3.29 24.58
CA GLY A 288 -15.43 -2.48 23.48
C GLY A 288 -14.35 -1.90 22.59
N GLU A 289 -13.23 -1.45 23.17
CA GLU A 289 -12.14 -0.85 22.40
C GLU A 289 -11.59 -1.83 21.36
N LEU A 290 -11.22 -3.04 21.79
CA LEU A 290 -10.68 -4.07 20.90
C LEU A 290 -11.71 -4.53 19.85
N ILE A 291 -12.99 -4.67 20.25
CA ILE A 291 -14.06 -5.04 19.32
C ILE A 291 -14.25 -3.95 18.26
N MET A 292 -14.22 -2.67 18.65
CA MET A 292 -14.35 -1.52 17.76
C MET A 292 -13.15 -1.40 16.81
N ILE A 293 -11.93 -1.58 17.33
CA ILE A 293 -10.69 -1.58 16.54
C ILE A 293 -10.74 -2.68 15.47
N ASN A 294 -11.10 -3.91 15.85
CA ASN A 294 -11.18 -5.03 14.90
C ASN A 294 -12.32 -4.84 13.89
N LEU A 295 -13.47 -4.33 14.34
CA LEU A 295 -14.60 -4.02 13.45
C LEU A 295 -14.20 -3.06 12.34
N LEU A 296 -13.45 -2.00 12.68
CA LEU A 296 -13.11 -0.95 11.72
C LEU A 296 -11.88 -1.24 10.86
N LEU A 297 -11.02 -2.18 11.27
CA LEU A 297 -9.84 -2.58 10.50
C LEU A 297 -10.08 -3.80 9.59
N ASP A 298 -10.85 -4.78 10.05
CA ASP A 298 -11.01 -6.07 9.35
C ASP A 298 -12.31 -6.19 8.59
N CYS A 299 -13.30 -5.39 8.96
CA CYS A 299 -14.65 -5.52 8.43
C CYS A 299 -15.03 -4.31 7.59
N SER A 300 -15.97 -4.53 6.67
CA SER A 300 -16.64 -3.45 5.96
C SER A 300 -18.02 -3.24 6.56
N ILE A 301 -18.38 -1.98 6.83
CA ILE A 301 -19.62 -1.62 7.51
C ILE A 301 -20.58 -0.99 6.50
N PHE A 302 -21.79 -1.50 6.44
CA PHE A 302 -22.84 -1.06 5.54
C PHE A 302 -24.07 -0.64 6.35
N LEU A 303 -24.43 0.64 6.25
CA LEU A 303 -25.54 1.22 6.98
C LEU A 303 -26.79 1.31 6.09
N HIS A 304 -27.93 0.91 6.65
CA HIS A 304 -29.21 0.95 5.95
C HIS A 304 -29.61 2.39 5.63
N VAL A 305 -30.09 2.62 4.42
CA VAL A 305 -30.68 3.89 3.99
C VAL A 305 -32.18 3.68 3.83
N ASP A 306 -32.97 4.51 4.51
CA ASP A 306 -34.43 4.36 4.58
C ASP A 306 -35.14 4.59 3.23
N THR A 307 -34.43 5.17 2.24
CA THR A 307 -34.95 5.41 0.89
C THR A 307 -34.92 4.13 0.05
N GLY A 308 -35.91 3.26 0.21
CA GLY A 308 -36.07 2.03 -0.57
C GLY A 308 -35.81 0.76 0.24
N ARG A 309 -35.90 -0.42 -0.40
CA ARG A 309 -35.68 -1.72 0.26
C ARG A 309 -34.28 -2.23 -0.05
N GLY A 310 -33.51 -2.52 1.01
CA GLY A 310 -32.18 -3.12 0.87
C GLY A 310 -31.13 -2.16 0.31
N ASN A 311 -31.33 -0.86 0.51
CA ASN A 311 -30.33 0.15 0.14
C ASN A 311 -29.36 0.37 1.28
N TYR A 312 -28.07 0.30 0.97
CA TYR A 312 -27.00 0.42 1.95
C TYR A 312 -25.94 1.40 1.49
N TYR A 313 -25.39 2.14 2.44
CA TYR A 313 -24.20 2.95 2.22
C TYR A 313 -23.01 2.33 2.95
N GLN A 314 -21.85 2.30 2.29
CA GLN A 314 -20.63 1.82 2.93
C GLN A 314 -20.04 2.92 3.82
N LEU A 315 -19.96 2.66 5.13
CA LEU A 315 -19.39 3.57 6.13
C LEU A 315 -17.87 3.36 6.28
N SER A 316 -17.40 2.11 6.30
CA SER A 316 -16.00 1.76 6.57
C SER A 316 -15.57 0.53 5.77
N GLY A 317 -14.27 0.26 5.77
CA GLY A 317 -13.63 -0.82 5.02
C GLY A 317 -13.00 -0.33 3.73
N ASP A 318 -12.46 -1.28 2.97
CA ASP A 318 -11.97 -1.03 1.61
C ASP A 318 -13.16 -0.72 0.70
N PRO A 319 -13.07 0.28 -0.18
CA PRO A 319 -14.19 0.65 -1.03
C PRO A 319 -14.60 -0.51 -1.96
N ILE A 320 -15.87 -0.92 -1.90
CA ILE A 320 -16.35 -2.09 -2.66
C ILE A 320 -16.20 -1.91 -4.18
N TYR A 321 -16.21 -0.66 -4.67
CA TYR A 321 -16.03 -0.34 -6.08
C TYR A 321 -14.59 -0.55 -6.59
N GLU A 322 -13.60 -0.60 -5.69
CA GLU A 322 -12.21 -0.94 -6.02
C GLU A 322 -11.89 -2.42 -5.75
N ALA A 323 -12.71 -3.08 -4.92
CA ALA A 323 -12.48 -4.46 -4.52
C ALA A 323 -12.82 -5.43 -5.67
N PRO A 324 -11.98 -6.42 -5.96
CA PRO A 324 -12.36 -7.51 -6.85
C PRO A 324 -13.37 -8.45 -6.16
N PRO A 325 -14.37 -8.99 -6.88
CA PRO A 325 -15.24 -10.06 -6.37
C PRO A 325 -14.43 -11.28 -5.92
N LEU A 326 -14.99 -12.08 -5.00
CA LEU A 326 -14.36 -13.27 -4.42
C LEU A 326 -13.92 -14.28 -5.49
N THR A 327 -14.70 -14.45 -6.56
CA THR A 327 -14.35 -15.33 -7.70
C THR A 327 -13.04 -14.95 -8.38
N LEU A 328 -12.71 -13.65 -8.43
CA LEU A 328 -11.44 -13.17 -8.96
C LEU A 328 -10.33 -13.22 -7.90
N GLN A 329 -10.66 -13.07 -6.61
CA GLN A 329 -9.68 -13.19 -5.53
C GLN A 329 -9.15 -14.62 -5.37
N GLU A 330 -10.02 -15.62 -5.50
CA GLU A 330 -9.62 -17.04 -5.44
C GLU A 330 -8.69 -17.43 -6.60
N ALA A 331 -8.90 -16.84 -7.79
CA ALA A 331 -8.01 -17.01 -8.93
C ALA A 331 -6.62 -16.38 -8.68
N VAL A 332 -6.56 -15.24 -7.97
CA VAL A 332 -5.30 -14.56 -7.61
C VAL A 332 -4.55 -15.32 -6.50
N ILE A 333 -5.24 -15.81 -5.48
CA ILE A 333 -4.61 -16.58 -4.38
C ILE A 333 -4.04 -17.90 -4.90
N SER A 334 -4.71 -18.54 -5.86
CA SER A 334 -4.21 -19.75 -6.53
C SER A 334 -2.94 -19.51 -7.35
N SER A 335 -2.64 -18.26 -7.72
CA SER A 335 -1.42 -17.86 -8.44
C SER A 335 -0.29 -17.35 -7.53
N ALA A 336 -0.55 -17.12 -6.24
CA ALA A 336 0.42 -16.54 -5.30
C ALA A 336 1.41 -17.56 -4.71
N GLY A 337 1.30 -18.85 -5.07
CA GLY A 337 2.20 -19.93 -4.62
C GLY A 337 3.52 -20.03 -5.39
N ASP A 338 3.70 -19.25 -6.45
CA ASP A 338 4.93 -19.22 -7.24
C ASP A 338 5.50 -17.79 -7.19
N ALA A 339 6.79 -17.63 -6.90
CA ALA A 339 7.41 -16.33 -6.66
C ALA A 339 7.09 -15.34 -7.79
N ASP A 340 6.36 -14.26 -7.45
CA ASP A 340 5.75 -13.29 -8.36
C ASP A 340 6.77 -12.65 -9.31
N VAL A 341 6.96 -13.28 -10.48
CA VAL A 341 7.57 -12.62 -11.63
C VAL A 341 6.50 -11.69 -12.19
N PHE A 342 6.55 -10.42 -11.77
CA PHE A 342 5.69 -9.37 -12.31
C PHE A 342 5.69 -9.44 -13.85
N GLU A 343 4.57 -9.88 -14.44
CA GLU A 343 4.39 -9.94 -15.89
C GLU A 343 3.15 -9.13 -16.28
N ARG A 344 3.36 -8.13 -17.14
CA ARG A 344 2.29 -7.26 -17.63
C ARG A 344 1.36 -8.04 -18.57
N LYS A 345 0.06 -7.77 -18.47
CA LYS A 345 -0.93 -8.30 -19.42
C LYS A 345 -0.65 -7.76 -20.82
N PRO A 346 -0.90 -8.51 -21.90
CA PRO A 346 -0.72 -8.04 -23.27
C PRO A 346 -1.46 -6.73 -23.57
N MET A 347 -2.67 -6.55 -23.02
CA MET A 347 -3.45 -5.32 -23.17
C MET A 347 -2.80 -4.09 -22.52
N ASP A 348 -1.91 -4.28 -21.53
CA ASP A 348 -1.19 -3.19 -20.90
C ASP A 348 0.00 -2.70 -21.73
N ILE A 349 0.45 -3.49 -22.71
CA ILE A 349 1.56 -3.14 -23.59
C ILE A 349 1.03 -2.28 -24.73
N SER A 350 1.34 -0.98 -24.66
CA SER A 350 0.87 0.00 -25.66
C SER A 350 2.05 0.60 -26.42
N PHE A 351 1.87 0.78 -27.73
CA PHE A 351 2.83 1.50 -28.56
C PHE A 351 2.61 3.01 -28.40
N VAL A 352 3.67 3.74 -28.07
CA VAL A 352 3.62 5.20 -27.86
C VAL A 352 3.56 5.93 -29.21
N ARG A 353 2.39 5.88 -29.85
CA ARG A 353 2.14 6.51 -31.16
C ARG A 353 2.23 8.03 -31.13
N SER A 354 2.05 8.65 -29.96
CA SER A 354 2.19 10.09 -29.79
C SER A 354 3.58 10.61 -30.17
N ARG A 355 4.63 9.78 -30.09
CA ARG A 355 5.99 10.14 -30.53
C ARG A 355 6.12 10.30 -32.06
N MET A 356 5.14 9.84 -32.84
CA MET A 356 5.12 10.00 -34.30
C MET A 356 4.53 11.36 -34.72
N LEU A 357 3.65 11.94 -33.89
CA LEU A 357 2.93 13.16 -34.22
C LEU A 357 3.75 14.39 -33.83
N TYR A 358 3.69 15.44 -34.66
CA TYR A 358 4.36 16.72 -34.43
C TYR A 358 5.87 16.62 -34.18
N ALA A 359 6.49 15.52 -34.64
CA ALA A 359 7.92 15.34 -34.53
C ALA A 359 8.63 16.39 -35.40
N ARG A 360 9.52 17.18 -34.79
CA ARG A 360 10.38 18.09 -35.55
C ARG A 360 11.33 17.28 -36.43
N ALA A 361 11.51 17.74 -37.66
CA ALA A 361 12.49 17.18 -38.59
C ALA A 361 13.88 17.17 -37.93
N ALA A 362 14.60 16.06 -38.08
CA ALA A 362 16.00 16.02 -37.68
C ALA A 362 16.80 16.87 -38.67
N LEU A 363 17.72 17.69 -38.16
CA LEU A 363 18.58 18.52 -38.99
C LEU A 363 20.01 17.98 -38.93
N ASN A 364 20.72 18.03 -40.05
CA ASN A 364 22.14 17.76 -40.09
C ASN A 364 22.96 18.98 -39.59
N ALA A 365 24.27 18.83 -39.44
CA ALA A 365 25.16 19.91 -39.01
C ALA A 365 25.16 21.14 -39.94
N ARG A 366 24.66 20.98 -41.18
CA ARG A 366 24.51 22.05 -42.17
C ARG A 366 23.12 22.71 -42.14
N GLY A 367 22.23 22.28 -41.25
CA GLY A 367 20.86 22.79 -41.12
C GLY A 367 19.85 22.19 -42.10
N ASN A 368 20.24 21.24 -42.96
CA ASN A 368 19.33 20.57 -43.87
C ASN A 368 18.62 19.40 -43.19
N VAL A 369 17.43 19.04 -43.67
CA VAL A 369 16.67 17.90 -43.17
C VAL A 369 17.48 16.61 -43.36
N GLN A 370 17.63 15.86 -42.28
CA GLN A 370 18.20 14.52 -42.28
C GLN A 370 17.09 13.50 -42.51
N PHE A 371 17.21 12.76 -43.61
CA PHE A 371 16.29 11.67 -43.94
C PHE A 371 16.74 10.36 -43.28
N GLY A 372 15.76 9.54 -42.88
CA GLY A 372 15.98 8.26 -42.20
C GLY A 372 16.00 8.35 -40.67
N LEU A 373 16.62 7.36 -40.03
CA LEU A 373 16.70 7.28 -38.57
C LEU A 373 17.69 8.32 -38.00
N ARG A 374 17.38 8.88 -36.83
CA ARG A 374 18.23 9.87 -36.14
C ARG A 374 19.58 9.27 -35.71
N HIS A 375 20.61 10.10 -35.56
CA HIS A 375 21.94 9.66 -35.09
C HIS A 375 21.89 8.93 -33.73
N ILE A 376 20.92 9.27 -32.86
CA ILE A 376 20.71 8.62 -31.56
C ILE A 376 20.21 7.18 -31.67
N HIS A 377 19.67 6.77 -32.83
CA HIS A 377 19.14 5.43 -33.02
C HIS A 377 20.25 4.37 -32.97
N VAL A 378 19.99 3.24 -32.32
CA VAL A 378 20.98 2.17 -32.09
C VAL A 378 21.67 1.70 -33.39
N LEU A 379 20.92 1.57 -34.49
CA LEU A 379 21.47 1.16 -35.80
C LEU A 379 22.48 2.16 -36.40
N ASN A 380 22.39 3.44 -36.03
CA ASN A 380 23.35 4.47 -36.46
C ASN A 380 24.54 4.58 -35.50
N ARG A 381 24.34 4.26 -34.22
CA ARG A 381 25.38 4.30 -33.18
C ARG A 381 26.32 3.09 -33.26
N PHE A 382 25.80 1.94 -33.69
CA PHE A 382 26.55 0.70 -33.84
C PHE A 382 26.50 0.20 -35.29
N PRO A 383 27.13 0.94 -36.23
CA PRO A 383 27.16 0.55 -37.63
C PRO A 383 28.01 -0.71 -37.81
N LEU A 384 27.66 -1.53 -38.80
CA LEU A 384 28.50 -2.66 -39.19
C LEU A 384 29.71 -2.11 -39.96
N HIS A 385 30.89 -2.09 -39.35
CA HIS A 385 32.09 -1.67 -40.05
C HIS A 385 32.43 -2.69 -41.16
N PRO A 386 32.54 -2.27 -42.43
CA PRO A 386 32.91 -3.18 -43.49
C PRO A 386 34.33 -3.69 -43.25
N LYS A 387 34.52 -5.00 -43.42
CA LYS A 387 35.84 -5.65 -43.51
C LYS A 387 36.73 -4.81 -44.41
N ASN A 388 37.91 -4.46 -43.91
CA ASN A 388 38.90 -3.65 -44.62
C ASN A 388 39.04 -4.08 -46.10
N ARG A 389 39.20 -3.07 -46.96
CA ARG A 389 39.60 -3.19 -48.36
C ARG A 389 40.69 -4.27 -48.52
N PRO A 390 40.70 -5.05 -49.62
CA PRO A 390 41.73 -6.04 -49.87
C PRO A 390 43.08 -5.34 -49.98
N GLY A 391 43.89 -5.38 -48.91
CA GLY A 391 45.18 -4.69 -48.86
C GLY A 391 45.88 -4.68 -47.49
N SER A 392 45.16 -4.85 -46.37
CA SER A 392 45.81 -4.96 -45.05
C SER A 392 45.84 -6.42 -44.59
N VAL A 393 47.01 -7.06 -44.73
CA VAL A 393 47.23 -8.48 -44.47
C VAL A 393 47.37 -8.80 -42.96
N GLY A 394 47.23 -7.82 -42.07
CA GLY A 394 47.53 -8.01 -40.63
C GLY A 394 46.34 -8.06 -39.65
N SER A 395 45.10 -7.76 -40.04
CA SER A 395 43.99 -7.53 -39.07
C SER A 395 42.69 -8.29 -39.41
N ARG A 396 42.76 -9.62 -39.54
CA ARG A 396 41.58 -10.46 -39.78
C ARG A 396 40.88 -10.95 -38.52
N LEU A 397 41.58 -11.02 -37.39
CA LEU A 397 41.01 -11.49 -36.11
C LEU A 397 40.29 -10.36 -35.38
N ALA A 398 40.92 -9.20 -35.20
CA ALA A 398 40.34 -8.06 -34.49
C ALA A 398 39.11 -7.43 -35.18
N SER A 399 39.01 -7.51 -36.51
CA SER A 399 37.89 -6.92 -37.26
C SER A 399 36.60 -7.74 -37.23
N ASN A 400 36.69 -9.05 -36.96
CA ASN A 400 35.53 -9.92 -36.84
C ASN A 400 34.87 -9.77 -35.45
N GLU A 401 35.69 -9.67 -34.39
CA GLU A 401 35.23 -9.41 -33.02
C GLU A 401 34.46 -8.09 -32.90
N GLN A 402 34.95 -7.01 -33.52
CA GLN A 402 34.32 -5.69 -33.42
C GLN A 402 32.98 -5.58 -34.20
N SER A 403 32.84 -6.34 -35.29
CA SER A 403 31.58 -6.46 -36.04
C SER A 403 30.54 -7.30 -35.28
N ASP A 404 31.00 -8.33 -34.57
CA ASP A 404 30.16 -9.20 -33.76
C ASP A 404 29.69 -8.45 -32.50
N ASP A 405 30.56 -7.65 -31.87
CA ASP A 405 30.22 -6.79 -30.72
C ASP A 405 29.15 -5.75 -31.05
N SER A 406 29.25 -5.08 -32.21
CA SER A 406 28.24 -4.12 -32.66
C SER A 406 26.86 -4.76 -32.85
N THR A 407 26.85 -5.99 -33.40
CA THR A 407 25.64 -6.77 -33.61
C THR A 407 25.03 -7.20 -32.26
N HIS A 408 25.87 -7.69 -31.34
CA HIS A 408 25.45 -8.07 -29.99
C HIS A 408 24.85 -6.91 -29.21
N HIS A 409 25.43 -5.72 -29.34
CA HIS A 409 24.90 -4.54 -28.65
C HIS A 409 23.49 -4.19 -29.14
N ILE A 410 23.24 -4.25 -30.45
CA ILE A 410 21.88 -4.07 -30.99
C ILE A 410 20.94 -5.18 -30.52
N MET A 411 21.41 -6.42 -30.39
CA MET A 411 20.61 -7.50 -29.83
C MET A 411 20.18 -7.24 -28.38
N MET A 412 20.99 -6.56 -27.57
CA MET A 412 20.59 -6.16 -26.21
C MET A 412 19.45 -5.12 -26.23
N TYR A 413 19.45 -4.22 -27.22
CA TYR A 413 18.35 -3.27 -27.41
C TYR A 413 17.06 -3.95 -27.90
N MET A 414 17.16 -4.94 -28.80
CA MET A 414 16.00 -5.63 -29.39
C MET A 414 15.41 -6.72 -28.49
N PHE A 415 16.26 -7.42 -27.73
CA PHE A 415 15.89 -8.56 -26.90
C PHE A 415 16.24 -8.36 -25.41
N PRO A 416 15.85 -7.22 -24.79
CA PRO A 416 16.30 -6.87 -23.44
C PRO A 416 15.93 -7.94 -22.41
N ARG A 417 14.77 -8.59 -22.52
CA ARG A 417 14.32 -9.64 -21.60
C ARG A 417 15.30 -10.83 -21.55
N GLN A 418 15.83 -11.25 -22.68
CA GLN A 418 16.77 -12.39 -22.79
C GLN A 418 18.14 -12.07 -22.18
N TYR A 419 18.52 -10.79 -22.19
CA TYR A 419 19.70 -10.27 -21.50
C TYR A 419 19.39 -9.85 -20.05
N GLY A 420 18.14 -10.04 -19.58
CA GLY A 420 17.63 -9.63 -18.27
C GLY A 420 17.67 -8.11 -18.03
N LEU A 421 17.65 -7.32 -19.08
CA LEU A 421 17.52 -5.87 -19.04
C LEU A 421 16.03 -5.49 -18.87
N HIS A 422 15.80 -4.26 -18.45
CA HIS A 422 14.51 -3.63 -18.27
C HIS A 422 13.70 -3.70 -19.57
N ASN A 423 12.47 -4.19 -19.47
CA ASN A 423 11.64 -4.43 -20.64
C ASN A 423 10.15 -4.16 -20.37
N ALA A 424 9.40 -4.03 -21.46
CA ALA A 424 7.98 -3.71 -21.40
C ALA A 424 7.12 -4.84 -20.82
N PHE A 425 7.61 -6.08 -20.75
CA PHE A 425 6.83 -7.24 -20.30
C PHE A 425 6.96 -7.45 -18.80
N THR A 426 8.17 -7.50 -18.26
CA THR A 426 8.41 -7.95 -16.89
C THR A 426 9.00 -6.91 -15.94
N SER A 427 9.30 -5.70 -16.42
CA SER A 427 10.01 -4.72 -15.59
C SER A 427 9.10 -3.58 -15.14
N GLN A 428 9.04 -3.34 -13.82
CA GLN A 428 8.26 -2.24 -13.25
C GLN A 428 8.85 -0.88 -13.65
N VAL A 429 7.97 0.08 -13.93
CA VAL A 429 8.38 1.43 -14.37
C VAL A 429 8.51 2.34 -13.17
N ASP A 430 9.66 2.98 -13.06
CA ASP A 430 9.95 3.95 -12.02
C ASP A 430 9.27 5.29 -12.34
N ARG A 431 8.20 5.60 -11.59
CA ARG A 431 7.43 6.84 -11.74
C ARG A 431 8.19 8.09 -11.28
N ALA A 432 9.29 7.93 -10.54
CA ALA A 432 10.17 9.05 -10.23
C ALA A 432 11.00 9.48 -11.45
N LYS A 433 11.31 8.54 -12.36
CA LYS A 433 12.12 8.80 -13.57
C LYS A 433 11.30 9.15 -14.81
N THR A 434 10.06 8.65 -14.91
CA THR A 434 9.23 8.91 -16.09
C THR A 434 7.76 9.06 -15.75
N ALA A 435 7.11 10.05 -16.39
CA ALA A 435 5.66 10.20 -16.37
C ALA A 435 4.95 9.26 -17.36
N GLN A 436 5.70 8.67 -18.31
CA GLN A 436 5.17 7.79 -19.35
C GLN A 436 4.84 6.39 -18.81
N LYS A 437 3.99 5.64 -19.55
CA LYS A 437 3.63 4.26 -19.19
C LYS A 437 4.84 3.32 -19.18
N PHE A 438 5.87 3.62 -19.99
CA PHE A 438 7.12 2.86 -20.10
C PHE A 438 8.33 3.77 -19.90
N GLN A 439 9.47 3.15 -19.54
CA GLN A 439 10.77 3.82 -19.50
C GLN A 439 11.17 4.26 -20.92
N ASP A 440 11.94 5.32 -21.05
CA ASP A 440 12.54 5.67 -22.34
C ASP A 440 13.69 4.72 -22.66
N TYR A 441 13.50 3.91 -23.69
CA TYR A 441 14.45 2.91 -24.13
C TYR A 441 15.35 3.38 -25.29
N THR A 442 15.33 4.68 -25.61
CA THR A 442 16.14 5.26 -26.68
C THR A 442 17.63 5.10 -26.40
N LEU A 443 18.04 5.25 -25.14
CA LEU A 443 19.42 5.07 -24.67
C LEU A 443 19.41 4.10 -23.48
N ARG A 444 20.20 3.03 -23.58
CA ARG A 444 20.33 1.99 -22.55
C ARG A 444 21.80 1.74 -22.15
N GLU A 445 22.71 2.63 -22.53
CA GLU A 445 24.15 2.40 -22.31
C GLU A 445 24.49 2.27 -20.85
N ASP A 446 23.95 3.14 -20.00
CA ASP A 446 24.19 3.08 -18.55
C ASP A 446 23.68 1.76 -17.98
N GLU A 447 22.51 1.31 -18.43
CA GLU A 447 21.90 0.05 -18.01
C GLU A 447 22.73 -1.17 -18.44
N ILE A 448 23.15 -1.20 -19.70
CA ILE A 448 23.97 -2.28 -20.27
C ILE A 448 25.34 -2.30 -19.59
N SER A 449 25.95 -1.13 -19.42
CA SER A 449 27.27 -1.00 -18.79
C SER A 449 27.21 -1.42 -17.33
N SER A 450 26.25 -0.93 -16.54
CA SER A 450 26.10 -1.36 -15.14
C SER A 450 25.89 -2.87 -15.00
N LYS A 451 25.19 -3.50 -15.95
CA LYS A 451 24.91 -4.92 -15.88
C LYS A 451 26.08 -5.82 -16.30
N PHE A 452 26.89 -5.36 -17.25
CA PHE A 452 27.91 -6.20 -17.88
C PHE A 452 29.34 -5.71 -17.63
N ALA A 453 29.56 -4.55 -17.00
CA ALA A 453 30.89 -4.08 -16.60
C ALA A 453 31.52 -4.93 -15.50
N GLU A 454 30.73 -5.54 -14.61
CA GLU A 454 31.25 -6.45 -13.57
C GLU A 454 31.78 -7.78 -14.15
N THR A 455 31.37 -8.14 -15.37
CA THR A 455 31.85 -9.34 -16.08
C THR A 455 33.17 -9.12 -16.82
N ASP A 456 33.68 -7.89 -16.87
CA ASP A 456 34.97 -7.56 -17.51
C ASP A 456 36.15 -7.59 -16.52
N LEU A 457 35.92 -8.04 -15.28
CA LEU A 457 36.99 -8.29 -14.31
C LEU A 457 37.82 -9.51 -14.71
N GLU A 458 39.13 -9.33 -14.74
CA GLU A 458 40.11 -10.39 -15.01
C GLU A 458 40.02 -11.46 -13.93
N ASP A 459 39.90 -12.74 -14.32
CA ASP A 459 40.10 -13.85 -13.40
C ASP A 459 41.59 -13.88 -12.95
N GLU A 460 41.91 -14.49 -11.79
CA GLU A 460 43.29 -14.56 -11.24
C GLU A 460 44.33 -15.20 -12.21
N GLU A 461 43.88 -15.77 -13.33
CA GLU A 461 44.67 -16.39 -14.38
C GLU A 461 44.90 -15.47 -15.61
N GLY A 462 44.51 -14.19 -15.55
CA GLY A 462 44.75 -13.19 -16.60
C GLY A 462 43.92 -13.38 -17.88
N GLN A 463 42.87 -14.21 -17.83
CA GLN A 463 41.93 -14.38 -18.93
C GLN A 463 40.75 -13.41 -18.79
N ARG A 464 40.54 -12.56 -19.80
CA ARG A 464 39.35 -11.72 -19.92
C ARG A 464 38.11 -12.62 -20.06
N LYS A 465 37.18 -12.54 -19.12
CA LYS A 465 35.84 -13.07 -19.33
C LYS A 465 35.23 -12.34 -20.52
N PRO A 466 34.69 -13.05 -21.54
CA PRO A 466 34.03 -12.39 -22.64
C PRO A 466 32.76 -11.72 -22.10
N GLY A 467 32.61 -10.43 -22.38
CA GLY A 467 31.40 -9.66 -22.05
C GLY A 467 30.10 -10.36 -22.49
N ALA A 468 28.97 -9.89 -21.95
CA ALA A 468 27.60 -10.35 -22.19
C ALA A 468 27.42 -11.43 -23.29
N ARG A 469 27.60 -12.71 -22.95
CA ARG A 469 27.47 -13.82 -23.91
C ARG A 469 26.07 -13.84 -24.53
N VAL A 470 25.98 -14.07 -25.84
CA VAL A 470 24.69 -14.21 -26.52
C VAL A 470 23.87 -15.36 -25.89
N PRO A 471 22.63 -15.08 -25.41
CA PRO A 471 21.74 -16.08 -24.86
C PRO A 471 21.49 -17.21 -25.86
N LYS A 472 21.43 -18.46 -25.38
CA LYS A 472 21.29 -19.66 -26.24
C LYS A 472 20.16 -19.54 -27.27
N ARG A 473 19.03 -18.92 -26.92
CA ARG A 473 17.86 -18.74 -27.79
C ARG A 473 18.07 -17.75 -28.94
N LEU A 474 19.06 -16.87 -28.83
CA LEU A 474 19.32 -15.81 -29.82
C LEU A 474 20.50 -16.14 -30.76
N ARG A 475 21.23 -17.22 -30.51
CA ARG A 475 22.39 -17.62 -31.33
C ARG A 475 21.96 -18.07 -32.74
N GLY A 476 22.79 -17.78 -33.74
CA GLY A 476 22.58 -18.20 -35.12
C GLY A 476 21.54 -17.34 -35.84
N LYS A 477 20.37 -17.91 -36.16
CA LYS A 477 19.39 -17.26 -37.06
C LYS A 477 18.94 -15.86 -36.62
N ALA A 478 18.74 -15.63 -35.31
CA ALA A 478 18.29 -14.34 -34.81
C ALA A 478 19.40 -13.28 -34.92
N GLU A 479 20.62 -13.65 -34.54
CA GLU A 479 21.82 -12.83 -34.75
C GLU A 479 22.03 -12.51 -36.25
N ASP A 480 21.92 -13.49 -37.13
CA ASP A 480 22.02 -13.30 -38.59
C ASP A 480 20.95 -12.36 -39.14
N LEU A 481 19.75 -12.36 -38.56
CA LEU A 481 18.69 -11.42 -38.92
C LEU A 481 19.03 -9.99 -38.50
N VAL A 482 19.56 -9.80 -37.29
CA VAL A 482 20.00 -8.48 -36.81
C VAL A 482 21.16 -7.96 -37.64
N ARG A 483 22.14 -8.81 -37.96
CA ARG A 483 23.24 -8.48 -38.87
C ARG A 483 22.75 -8.05 -40.25
N ARG A 484 21.81 -8.81 -40.84
CA ARG A 484 21.20 -8.45 -42.14
C ARG A 484 20.42 -7.14 -42.05
N LEU A 485 19.73 -6.88 -40.94
CA LEU A 485 19.04 -5.62 -40.71
C LEU A 485 20.02 -4.44 -40.68
N GLN A 486 21.17 -4.56 -40.00
CA GLN A 486 22.22 -3.54 -40.01
C GLN A 486 22.75 -3.29 -41.43
N VAL A 487 23.05 -4.35 -42.19
CA VAL A 487 23.55 -4.23 -43.57
C VAL A 487 22.52 -3.53 -44.47
N ARG A 488 21.24 -3.90 -44.35
CA ARG A 488 20.16 -3.27 -45.12
C ARG A 488 19.97 -1.81 -44.73
N HIS A 489 19.99 -1.50 -43.43
CA HIS A 489 19.92 -0.14 -42.90
C HIS A 489 21.05 0.73 -43.47
N ALA A 490 22.29 0.24 -43.43
CA ALA A 490 23.45 0.98 -43.92
C ALA A 490 23.42 1.23 -45.44
N ARG A 491 22.81 0.34 -46.21
CA ARG A 491 22.65 0.47 -47.67
C ARG A 491 21.38 1.19 -48.09
N CYS A 492 20.50 1.55 -47.14
CA CYS A 492 19.20 2.12 -47.42
C CYS A 492 19.32 3.59 -47.82
N SER A 493 19.02 3.92 -49.07
CA SER A 493 18.85 5.31 -49.49
C SER A 493 17.46 5.80 -49.10
N TYR A 494 17.36 6.42 -47.92
CA TYR A 494 16.09 6.96 -47.41
C TYR A 494 15.53 8.10 -48.27
N VAL A 495 16.38 8.84 -48.97
CA VAL A 495 15.97 9.93 -49.86
C VAL A 495 15.22 9.38 -51.06
N GLU A 496 15.83 8.44 -51.79
CA GLU A 496 15.23 7.81 -52.96
C GLU A 496 13.91 7.10 -52.61
N LEU A 497 13.85 6.43 -51.45
CA LEU A 497 12.60 5.82 -50.97
C LEU A 497 11.52 6.87 -50.70
N LEU A 498 11.89 7.99 -50.09
CA LEU A 498 10.93 9.07 -49.83
C LEU A 498 10.43 9.69 -51.13
N GLU A 499 11.31 9.94 -52.09
CA GLU A 499 10.93 10.49 -53.40
C GLU A 499 10.01 9.56 -54.17
N HIS A 500 10.27 8.25 -54.14
CA HIS A 500 9.45 7.25 -54.82
C HIS A 500 8.06 7.06 -54.20
N TYR A 501 7.97 6.97 -52.86
CA TYR A 501 6.70 6.65 -52.18
C TYR A 501 5.91 7.87 -51.68
N CYS A 502 6.59 8.99 -51.45
CA CYS A 502 6.03 10.22 -50.88
C CYS A 502 6.43 11.42 -51.75
N SER A 503 6.28 11.29 -53.07
CA SER A 503 6.61 12.37 -54.01
C SER A 503 5.82 13.64 -53.68
N LEU A 504 6.51 14.77 -53.63
CA LEU A 504 5.89 16.10 -53.45
C LEU A 504 5.17 16.60 -54.72
N GLN A 505 5.19 15.82 -55.79
CA GLN A 505 4.38 16.10 -56.98
C GLN A 505 2.92 15.85 -56.63
N VAL A 506 2.19 16.95 -56.45
CA VAL A 506 0.73 16.96 -56.45
C VAL A 506 0.28 16.39 -57.80
N PRO A 507 -0.64 15.41 -57.85
CA PRO A 507 -1.23 14.97 -59.10
C PRO A 507 -1.95 16.09 -59.85
#